data_AF-A0A5P9FF50-F1
#
_entry.id   AF-A0A5P9FF50-F1
#
_cell.length_a   1.000
_cell.length_b   1.000
_cell.length_c   1.000
_cell.angle_alpha   90.00
_cell.angle_beta   90.00
_cell.angle_gamma   90.00
#
_symmetry.space_group_name_H-M   'P 1'
#
loop_
_entity.id
_entity.type
_entity.pdbx_description
1 polymer ?
#
loop_
_entity_poly.entity_id
_entity_poly.type
_entity_poly.pdbx_seq_one_letter_code
_entity_poly.pdbx_strand_id
1 'polypeptide(L)'
;MALTQSDIQPSAKGLEILEAIGDLHGGVEGFDGYELSAITKLFPSIEIFEADQNYEYTANVVRVLGALTARSYADGPIAPSSTTLNKVSDIFQSGSEHVPFENVLQGMLSISWGGFFLELYRAIEQLYAVPRLAALVEAWPTSLPYRNLADLLESHLAWRPKEDDALAKIIAECDDTIVAPLRESFSGHRDGDQEIAAEKIAADIYKVRNGLVHFRAALGTVQRTDEEWDDMISAMLDLVKDVYRRHGARFNLEPEA
;
A
#
# COMPACT_ATOMS: atom_id res chain seq x y z
N MET A 1 -6.33 7.91 26.94
CA MET A 1 -4.99 8.54 26.83
C MET A 1 -3.96 7.49 27.22
N ALA A 2 -3.29 6.87 26.25
CA ALA A 2 -2.16 6.00 26.52
C ALA A 2 -0.91 6.89 26.59
N LEU A 3 -0.27 6.94 27.76
CA LEU A 3 1.04 7.57 27.91
C LEU A 3 2.08 6.50 27.59
N THR A 4 2.80 6.66 26.50
CA THR A 4 3.92 5.80 26.12
C THR A 4 5.22 6.58 26.27
N GLN A 5 6.18 5.98 26.96
CA GLN A 5 7.54 6.49 27.02
C GLN A 5 8.24 6.13 25.70
N SER A 6 8.68 7.13 24.96
CA SER A 6 9.39 6.98 23.69
C SER A 6 10.86 7.34 23.87
N ASP A 7 11.77 6.57 23.28
CA ASP A 7 13.20 6.86 23.24
C ASP A 7 13.50 7.91 22.17
N ILE A 8 13.07 9.16 22.40
CA ILE A 8 13.36 10.27 21.51
C ILE A 8 14.85 10.62 21.64
N GLN A 9 15.61 10.34 20.59
CA GLN A 9 17.03 10.68 20.53
C GLN A 9 17.20 12.20 20.31
N PRO A 10 18.17 12.84 20.97
CA PRO A 10 18.52 14.23 20.68
C PRO A 10 18.91 14.39 19.20
N SER A 11 18.46 15.48 18.58
CA SER A 11 18.96 15.90 17.26
C SER A 11 20.31 16.63 17.38
N ALA A 12 20.61 17.18 18.56
CA ALA A 12 21.88 17.83 18.86
C ALA A 12 23.01 16.82 19.11
N LYS A 13 24.24 17.22 18.79
CA LYS A 13 25.45 16.44 19.07
C LYS A 13 25.76 16.47 20.57
N GLY A 14 26.48 15.45 21.04
CA GLY A 14 26.87 15.35 22.46
C GLY A 14 27.59 16.58 23.01
N LEU A 15 28.39 17.27 22.20
CA LEU A 15 29.05 18.52 22.60
C LEU A 15 28.04 19.68 22.77
N GLU A 16 27.08 19.82 21.87
CA GLU A 16 26.04 20.86 21.95
C GLU A 16 25.13 20.65 23.16
N ILE A 17 24.87 19.38 23.50
CA ILE A 17 24.17 19.02 24.75
C ILE A 17 25.03 19.41 25.96
N LEU A 18 26.32 19.08 25.95
CA LEU A 18 27.24 19.44 27.04
C LEU A 18 27.38 20.98 27.18
N GLU A 19 27.34 21.74 26.10
CA GLU A 19 27.39 23.20 26.16
C GLU A 19 26.07 23.79 26.65
N ALA A 20 24.92 23.20 26.28
CA ALA A 20 23.61 23.71 26.64
C ALA A 20 23.19 23.36 28.07
N ILE A 21 23.55 22.17 28.55
CA ILE A 21 23.11 21.62 29.85
C ILE A 21 24.23 20.88 30.61
N GLY A 22 25.46 20.91 30.11
CA GLY A 22 26.61 20.25 30.74
C GLY A 22 27.48 21.18 31.57
N ASP A 23 27.17 22.49 31.62
CA ASP A 23 27.81 23.37 32.59
C ASP A 23 27.58 22.84 34.01
N LEU A 24 28.71 22.57 34.65
CA LEU A 24 28.93 21.87 35.90
C LEU A 24 28.21 22.56 37.07
N HIS A 25 26.95 22.22 37.35
CA HIS A 25 26.22 22.69 38.53
C HIS A 25 26.06 21.63 39.63
N GLY A 26 26.87 20.57 39.60
CA GLY A 26 27.10 19.72 40.76
C GLY A 26 27.67 20.54 41.91
N GLY A 27 26.81 21.15 42.74
CA GLY A 27 27.18 21.93 43.92
C GLY A 27 26.75 23.41 43.95
N VAL A 28 25.89 23.88 43.03
CA VAL A 28 25.36 25.26 43.11
C VAL A 28 24.11 25.29 43.99
N GLU A 29 24.20 26.02 45.10
CA GLU A 29 23.08 26.23 46.03
C GLU A 29 22.00 27.09 45.34
N GLY A 30 20.78 26.58 45.24
CA GLY A 30 19.64 27.28 44.59
C GLY A 30 19.44 27.00 43.10
N PHE A 31 20.02 25.93 42.55
CA PHE A 31 19.73 25.50 41.18
C PHE A 31 18.38 24.77 41.08
N ASP A 32 17.43 25.34 40.32
CA ASP A 32 16.07 24.82 40.16
C ASP A 32 15.80 24.14 38.79
N GLY A 33 16.82 24.04 37.92
CA GLY A 33 16.72 23.40 36.60
C GLY A 33 17.10 24.32 35.43
N TYR A 34 17.01 23.77 34.21
CA TYR A 34 17.27 24.52 32.98
C TYR A 34 15.98 25.10 32.40
N GLU A 35 16.13 26.24 31.73
CA GLU A 35 15.07 26.80 30.90
C GLU A 35 14.64 25.84 29.80
N LEU A 36 13.33 25.68 29.61
CA LEU A 36 12.78 24.76 28.61
C LEU A 36 13.30 25.09 27.20
N SER A 37 13.51 26.38 26.91
CA SER A 37 14.05 26.86 25.63
C SER A 37 15.50 26.44 25.34
N ALA A 38 16.28 26.11 26.37
CA ALA A 38 17.62 25.54 26.23
C ALA A 38 17.56 24.05 25.91
N ILE A 39 16.56 23.34 26.43
CA ILE A 39 16.36 21.90 26.23
C ILE A 39 15.69 21.61 24.87
N THR A 40 14.66 22.35 24.48
CA THR A 40 13.84 22.03 23.29
C THR A 40 14.63 22.04 21.99
N LYS A 41 15.70 22.84 21.90
CA LYS A 41 16.60 22.88 20.73
C LYS A 41 17.47 21.63 20.58
N LEU A 42 17.61 20.84 21.64
CA LEU A 42 18.43 19.63 21.64
C LEU A 42 17.70 18.43 21.03
N PHE A 43 16.37 18.51 20.92
CA PHE A 43 15.51 17.44 20.44
C PHE A 43 14.85 17.84 19.11
N PRO A 44 14.47 16.85 18.28
CA PRO A 44 13.68 17.13 17.10
C PRO A 44 12.36 17.82 17.48
N SER A 45 11.87 18.69 16.59
CA SER A 45 10.53 19.27 16.74
C SER A 45 9.50 18.15 16.67
N ILE A 46 8.58 18.14 17.64
CA ILE A 46 7.50 17.16 17.72
C ILE A 46 6.23 17.87 17.28
N GLU A 47 5.60 17.34 16.23
CA GLU A 47 4.26 17.75 15.82
C GLU A 47 3.27 16.70 16.34
N ILE A 48 2.21 17.17 17.01
CA ILE A 48 1.16 16.31 17.55
C ILE A 48 -0.10 16.60 16.74
N PHE A 49 -0.69 15.54 16.19
CA PHE A 49 -1.91 15.61 15.41
C PHE A 49 -3.02 14.86 16.16
N GLU A 50 -4.20 15.46 16.21
CA GLU A 50 -5.42 14.81 16.63
C GLU A 50 -6.27 14.52 15.39
N ALA A 51 -6.65 13.25 15.21
CA ALA A 51 -7.44 12.85 14.06
C ALA A 51 -8.91 13.21 14.27
N ASP A 52 -9.50 13.88 13.29
CA ASP A 52 -10.93 14.23 13.30
C ASP A 52 -11.79 12.97 13.21
N GLN A 53 -12.52 12.66 14.30
CA GLN A 53 -13.35 11.47 14.43
C GLN A 53 -14.62 11.51 13.57
N ASN A 54 -14.88 12.60 12.85
CA ASN A 54 -16.00 12.70 11.92
C ASN A 54 -15.80 11.90 10.62
N TYR A 55 -14.59 11.39 10.37
CA TYR A 55 -14.26 10.61 9.17
C TYR A 55 -13.96 9.16 9.53
N GLU A 56 -14.66 8.21 8.92
CA GLU A 56 -14.53 6.78 9.24
C GLU A 56 -13.09 6.25 9.15
N TYR A 57 -12.29 6.73 8.18
CA TYR A 57 -10.90 6.29 8.02
C TYR A 57 -10.00 6.67 9.20
N THR A 58 -10.38 7.64 10.05
CA THR A 58 -9.56 8.08 11.18
C THR A 58 -9.59 7.13 12.36
N ALA A 59 -10.49 6.13 12.35
CA ALA A 59 -10.47 5.02 13.29
C ALA A 59 -9.30 4.05 13.06
N ASN A 60 -8.67 4.05 11.87
CA ASN A 60 -7.56 3.19 11.54
C ASN A 60 -6.26 4.00 11.37
N VAL A 61 -5.28 3.76 12.26
CA VAL A 61 -4.01 4.48 12.28
C VAL A 61 -3.21 4.36 10.97
N VAL A 62 -3.25 3.19 10.29
CA VAL A 62 -2.55 2.98 9.02
C VAL A 62 -3.17 3.83 7.92
N ARG A 63 -4.51 3.96 7.92
CA ARG A 63 -5.22 4.85 6.98
C ARG A 63 -4.90 6.32 7.23
N VAL A 64 -4.83 6.74 8.49
CA VAL A 64 -4.43 8.11 8.85
C VAL A 64 -3.00 8.39 8.39
N LEU A 65 -2.05 7.50 8.72
CA LEU A 65 -0.66 7.65 8.32
C LEU A 65 -0.52 7.67 6.80
N GLY A 66 -1.14 6.74 6.09
CA GLY A 66 -1.10 6.70 4.63
C GLY A 66 -1.70 7.93 3.97
N ALA A 67 -2.83 8.42 4.45
CA ALA A 67 -3.43 9.65 3.94
C ALA A 67 -2.55 10.89 4.20
N LEU A 68 -1.92 10.96 5.38
CA LEU A 68 -1.00 12.04 5.74
C LEU A 68 0.27 11.98 4.88
N THR A 69 0.92 10.81 4.80
CA THR A 69 2.11 10.59 3.97
C THR A 69 1.82 10.98 2.53
N ALA A 70 0.68 10.56 1.95
CA ALA A 70 0.30 10.91 0.57
C ALA A 70 0.19 12.42 0.34
N ARG A 71 -0.32 13.18 1.31
CA ARG A 71 -0.49 14.63 1.20
C ARG A 71 0.78 15.41 1.49
N SER A 72 1.68 14.88 2.33
CA SER A 72 2.94 15.52 2.71
C SER A 72 4.14 15.00 1.93
N TYR A 73 3.92 14.23 0.86
CA TYR A 73 5.01 13.62 0.09
C TYR A 73 5.72 14.67 -0.75
N ALA A 74 6.88 15.14 -0.29
CA ALA A 74 7.65 16.21 -0.95
C ALA A 74 9.01 15.75 -1.48
N ASP A 75 9.68 14.79 -0.84
CA ASP A 75 11.08 14.42 -1.14
C ASP A 75 11.36 12.91 -0.95
N GLY A 76 10.43 12.07 -1.40
CA GLY A 76 10.62 10.63 -1.30
C GLY A 76 11.57 10.05 -2.36
N PRO A 77 11.99 8.79 -2.21
CA PRO A 77 12.96 8.13 -3.09
C PRO A 77 12.44 7.85 -4.51
N ILE A 78 11.12 7.86 -4.69
CA ILE A 78 10.42 7.89 -5.98
C ILE A 78 9.61 9.18 -6.07
N ALA A 79 9.25 9.61 -7.28
CA ALA A 79 8.51 10.85 -7.50
C ALA A 79 7.12 10.61 -8.15
N PRO A 80 6.14 10.06 -7.42
CA PRO A 80 4.77 9.92 -7.91
C PRO A 80 4.17 11.27 -8.29
N SER A 81 3.41 11.30 -9.38
CA SER A 81 2.69 12.52 -9.76
C SER A 81 1.62 12.88 -8.73
N SER A 82 1.16 14.14 -8.76
CA SER A 82 0.04 14.56 -7.94
C SER A 82 -1.22 13.73 -8.20
N THR A 83 -1.42 13.23 -9.42
CA THR A 83 -2.52 12.33 -9.76
C THR A 83 -2.40 11.01 -8.99
N THR A 84 -1.22 10.39 -9.00
CA THR A 84 -0.95 9.16 -8.26
C THR A 84 -1.07 9.37 -6.76
N LEU A 85 -0.49 10.44 -6.22
CA LEU A 85 -0.61 10.77 -4.78
C LEU A 85 -2.05 10.99 -4.34
N ASN A 86 -2.88 11.63 -5.18
CA ASN A 86 -4.31 11.78 -4.91
C ASN A 86 -5.02 10.43 -4.87
N LYS A 87 -4.71 9.50 -5.78
CA LYS A 87 -5.25 8.13 -5.76
C LYS A 87 -4.82 7.34 -4.52
N VAL A 88 -3.55 7.48 -4.10
CA VAL A 88 -3.08 6.88 -2.85
C VAL A 88 -3.86 7.44 -1.66
N SER A 89 -3.99 8.77 -1.58
CA SER A 89 -4.76 9.43 -0.51
C SER A 89 -6.22 9.00 -0.49
N ASP A 90 -6.83 8.85 -1.67
CA ASP A 90 -8.21 8.44 -1.86
C ASP A 90 -8.45 6.98 -1.45
N ILE A 91 -7.52 6.05 -1.72
CA ILE A 91 -7.60 4.68 -1.19
C ILE A 91 -7.65 4.71 0.34
N PHE A 92 -6.76 5.46 0.99
CA PHE A 92 -6.76 5.53 2.45
C PHE A 92 -8.02 6.22 3.00
N GLN A 93 -8.57 7.23 2.33
CA GLN A 93 -9.74 7.97 2.82
C GLN A 93 -11.08 7.29 2.52
N SER A 94 -11.22 6.67 1.34
CA SER A 94 -12.50 6.16 0.82
C SER A 94 -12.47 4.70 0.35
N GLY A 95 -11.32 4.04 0.41
CA GLY A 95 -11.20 2.62 0.07
C GLY A 95 -12.00 1.72 1.00
N SER A 96 -12.38 0.55 0.47
CA SER A 96 -13.00 -0.54 1.23
C SER A 96 -12.18 -0.88 2.47
N GLU A 97 -12.83 -1.15 3.60
CA GLU A 97 -12.16 -1.52 4.86
C GLU A 97 -11.30 -2.78 4.74
N HIS A 98 -11.55 -3.58 3.71
CA HIS A 98 -10.84 -4.83 3.42
C HIS A 98 -9.56 -4.65 2.62
N VAL A 99 -9.25 -3.45 2.13
CA VAL A 99 -7.98 -3.17 1.46
C VAL A 99 -6.84 -3.41 2.47
N PRO A 100 -5.76 -4.12 2.10
CA PRO A 100 -4.59 -4.28 2.94
C PRO A 100 -3.78 -2.98 2.94
N PHE A 101 -4.21 -2.02 3.75
CA PHE A 101 -3.65 -0.67 3.80
C PHE A 101 -2.15 -0.65 4.11
N GLU A 102 -1.65 -1.64 4.84
CA GLU A 102 -0.23 -1.83 5.11
C GLU A 102 0.58 -2.08 3.84
N ASN A 103 0.07 -2.84 2.87
CA ASN A 103 0.73 -3.02 1.57
C ASN A 103 0.78 -1.71 0.80
N VAL A 104 -0.32 -0.95 0.77
CA VAL A 104 -0.35 0.35 0.08
C VAL A 104 0.64 1.33 0.73
N LEU A 105 0.69 1.39 2.06
CA LEU A 105 1.62 2.25 2.81
C LEU A 105 3.08 1.81 2.60
N GLN A 106 3.37 0.51 2.71
CA GLN A 106 4.70 -0.03 2.47
C GLN A 106 5.18 0.24 1.05
N GLY A 107 4.28 0.11 0.06
CA GLY A 107 4.57 0.42 -1.32
C GLY A 107 4.93 1.90 -1.51
N MET A 108 4.14 2.79 -0.90
CA MET A 108 4.39 4.23 -0.94
C MET A 108 5.73 4.62 -0.30
N LEU A 109 6.12 3.94 0.78
CA LEU A 109 7.40 4.14 1.47
C LEU A 109 8.58 3.42 0.79
N SER A 110 8.36 2.76 -0.34
CA SER A 110 9.39 2.00 -1.03
C SER A 110 10.46 2.90 -1.64
N ILE A 111 11.72 2.45 -1.62
CA ILE A 111 12.84 3.13 -2.28
C ILE A 111 12.83 3.04 -3.81
N SER A 112 11.90 2.29 -4.39
CA SER A 112 11.84 2.04 -5.84
C SER A 112 10.42 1.84 -6.33
N TRP A 113 10.17 2.22 -7.58
CA TRP A 113 8.87 2.03 -8.22
C TRP A 113 8.45 0.58 -8.31
N GLY A 114 9.42 -0.32 -8.60
CA GLY A 114 9.18 -1.75 -8.62
C GLY A 114 8.72 -2.29 -7.26
N GLY A 115 9.24 -1.74 -6.16
CA GLY A 115 8.79 -2.08 -4.81
C GLY A 115 7.35 -1.64 -4.57
N PHE A 116 6.96 -0.42 -4.97
CA PHE A 116 5.57 0.03 -4.87
C PHE A 116 4.64 -0.86 -5.70
N PHE A 117 4.99 -1.12 -6.96
CA PHE A 117 4.24 -2.02 -7.82
C PHE A 117 4.04 -3.41 -7.20
N LEU A 118 5.08 -3.99 -6.60
CA LEU A 118 4.99 -5.32 -5.98
C LEU A 118 4.03 -5.37 -4.79
N GLU A 119 3.97 -4.33 -3.97
CA GLU A 119 3.02 -4.31 -2.86
C GLU A 119 1.57 -4.17 -3.33
N LEU A 120 1.32 -3.36 -4.37
CA LEU A 120 -0.01 -3.29 -5.00
C LEU A 120 -0.40 -4.61 -5.66
N TYR A 121 0.55 -5.28 -6.32
CA TYR A 121 0.32 -6.61 -6.89
C TYR A 121 -0.04 -7.64 -5.81
N ARG A 122 0.69 -7.67 -4.68
CA ARG A 122 0.38 -8.56 -3.54
C ARG A 122 -0.98 -8.28 -2.93
N ALA A 123 -1.39 -7.01 -2.89
CA ALA A 123 -2.74 -6.66 -2.46
C ALA A 123 -3.80 -7.34 -3.34
N ILE A 124 -3.61 -7.37 -4.66
CA ILE A 124 -4.54 -8.05 -5.60
C ILE A 124 -4.42 -9.58 -5.49
N GLU A 125 -3.21 -10.11 -5.30
CA GLU A 125 -2.94 -11.55 -5.21
C GLU A 125 -3.78 -12.25 -4.14
N GLN A 126 -4.07 -11.58 -3.02
CA GLN A 126 -4.96 -12.11 -1.98
C GLN A 126 -6.35 -12.48 -2.51
N LEU A 127 -6.82 -11.82 -3.57
CA LEU A 127 -8.14 -12.03 -4.15
C LEU A 127 -8.16 -13.08 -5.27
N TYR A 128 -7.03 -13.70 -5.63
CA TYR A 128 -6.94 -14.65 -6.76
C TYR A 128 -7.85 -15.88 -6.61
N ALA A 129 -8.19 -16.26 -5.38
CA ALA A 129 -9.13 -17.36 -5.15
C ALA A 129 -10.58 -16.97 -5.48
N VAL A 130 -10.93 -15.68 -5.40
CA VAL A 130 -12.32 -15.20 -5.45
C VAL A 130 -13.07 -15.67 -6.70
N PRO A 131 -12.57 -15.50 -7.95
CA PRO A 131 -13.37 -15.86 -9.13
C PRO A 131 -13.68 -17.36 -9.20
N ARG A 132 -12.74 -18.21 -8.77
CA ARG A 132 -12.92 -19.67 -8.78
C ARG A 132 -13.81 -20.14 -7.63
N LEU A 133 -13.69 -19.52 -6.47
CA LEU A 133 -14.52 -19.85 -5.32
C LEU A 133 -15.95 -19.36 -5.48
N ALA A 134 -16.19 -18.22 -6.13
CA ALA A 134 -17.53 -17.76 -6.46
C ALA A 134 -18.30 -18.82 -7.28
N ALA A 135 -17.69 -19.33 -8.34
CA ALA A 135 -18.27 -20.41 -9.15
C ALA A 135 -18.48 -21.71 -8.35
N LEU A 136 -17.56 -22.04 -7.43
CA LEU A 136 -17.70 -23.20 -6.56
C LEU A 136 -18.85 -23.05 -5.56
N VAL A 137 -19.00 -21.87 -4.94
CA VAL A 137 -20.08 -21.58 -3.98
C VAL A 137 -21.44 -21.55 -4.65
N GLU A 138 -21.53 -21.11 -5.91
CA GLU A 138 -22.78 -21.24 -6.69
C GLU A 138 -23.18 -22.70 -6.91
N ALA A 139 -22.21 -23.57 -7.20
CA ALA A 139 -22.45 -25.00 -7.37
C ALA A 139 -22.64 -25.76 -6.03
N TRP A 140 -22.05 -25.25 -4.96
CA TRP A 140 -22.10 -25.82 -3.61
C TRP A 140 -22.21 -24.71 -2.56
N PRO A 141 -23.45 -24.29 -2.22
CA PRO A 141 -23.66 -23.20 -1.29
C PRO A 141 -23.07 -23.49 0.09
N THR A 142 -22.26 -22.56 0.60
CA THR A 142 -21.66 -22.56 1.93
C THR A 142 -21.76 -21.16 2.53
N SER A 143 -21.82 -21.08 3.85
CA SER A 143 -21.78 -19.81 4.60
C SER A 143 -20.36 -19.36 4.95
N LEU A 144 -19.33 -20.15 4.59
CA LEU A 144 -17.94 -19.80 4.87
C LEU A 144 -17.45 -18.69 3.91
N PRO A 145 -16.65 -17.72 4.39
CA PRO A 145 -15.97 -16.77 3.53
C PRO A 145 -15.04 -17.46 2.54
N TYR A 146 -14.78 -16.77 1.43
CA TYR A 146 -13.88 -17.30 0.40
C TYR A 146 -12.46 -17.50 0.92
N ARG A 147 -11.96 -16.68 1.84
CA ARG A 147 -10.67 -16.92 2.49
C ARG A 147 -10.61 -18.29 3.16
N ASN A 148 -11.59 -18.61 4.01
CA ASN A 148 -11.61 -19.88 4.75
C ASN A 148 -11.72 -21.08 3.80
N LEU A 149 -12.50 -20.95 2.72
CA LEU A 149 -12.58 -21.99 1.70
C LEU A 149 -11.27 -22.15 0.92
N ALA A 150 -10.59 -21.05 0.57
CA ALA A 150 -9.26 -21.08 -0.04
C ALA A 150 -8.26 -21.79 0.88
N ASP A 151 -8.25 -21.45 2.17
CA ASP A 151 -7.36 -22.04 3.17
C ASP A 151 -7.60 -23.56 3.31
N LEU A 152 -8.86 -24.01 3.26
CA LEU A 152 -9.20 -25.44 3.28
C LEU A 152 -8.72 -26.15 2.01
N LEU A 153 -8.90 -25.56 0.82
CA LEU A 153 -8.43 -26.15 -0.43
C LEU A 153 -6.90 -26.20 -0.51
N GLU A 154 -6.22 -25.17 -0.02
CA GLU A 154 -4.76 -25.15 0.03
C GLU A 154 -4.21 -26.18 1.03
N SER A 155 -4.74 -26.18 2.26
CA SER A 155 -4.25 -27.07 3.33
C SER A 155 -4.54 -28.55 3.08
N HIS A 156 -5.66 -28.89 2.43
CA HIS A 156 -6.06 -30.29 2.21
C HIS A 156 -5.78 -30.81 0.80
N LEU A 157 -5.77 -29.95 -0.22
CA LEU A 157 -5.61 -30.36 -1.62
C LEU A 157 -4.37 -29.76 -2.29
N ALA A 158 -3.58 -28.92 -1.59
CA ALA A 158 -2.48 -28.14 -2.16
C ALA A 158 -2.90 -27.32 -3.39
N TRP A 159 -4.19 -26.99 -3.49
CA TRP A 159 -4.74 -26.28 -4.62
C TRP A 159 -4.47 -24.79 -4.48
N ARG A 160 -3.98 -24.17 -5.55
CA ARG A 160 -3.82 -22.72 -5.67
C ARG A 160 -4.32 -22.23 -7.04
N PRO A 161 -4.94 -21.04 -7.12
CA PRO A 161 -5.25 -20.42 -8.40
C PRO A 161 -3.98 -20.18 -9.22
N LYS A 162 -4.09 -20.32 -10.54
CA LYS A 162 -3.01 -19.94 -11.45
C LYS A 162 -3.04 -18.40 -11.57
N GLU A 163 -1.94 -17.74 -11.21
CA GLU A 163 -1.89 -16.27 -11.02
C GLU A 163 -2.40 -15.48 -12.24
N ASP A 164 -1.92 -15.79 -13.45
CA ASP A 164 -2.28 -15.09 -14.68
C ASP A 164 -3.76 -15.27 -15.06
N ASP A 165 -4.31 -16.48 -14.94
CA ASP A 165 -5.73 -16.78 -15.15
C ASP A 165 -6.62 -16.11 -14.10
N ALA A 166 -6.18 -16.07 -12.83
CA ALA A 166 -6.93 -15.43 -11.76
C ALA A 166 -7.00 -13.92 -11.95
N LEU A 167 -5.86 -13.28 -12.27
CA LEU A 167 -5.80 -11.85 -12.56
C LEU A 167 -6.65 -11.48 -13.79
N ALA A 168 -6.62 -12.30 -14.84
CA ALA A 168 -7.44 -12.08 -16.03
C ALA A 168 -8.94 -12.08 -15.70
N LYS A 169 -9.40 -13.02 -14.86
CA LYS A 169 -10.80 -13.09 -14.41
C LYS A 169 -11.19 -11.87 -13.59
N ILE A 170 -10.32 -11.42 -12.67
CA ILE A 170 -10.55 -10.20 -11.89
C ILE A 170 -10.67 -8.97 -12.81
N ILE A 171 -9.76 -8.81 -13.78
CA ILE A 171 -9.79 -7.69 -14.72
C ILE A 171 -11.03 -7.75 -15.62
N ALA A 172 -11.46 -8.94 -16.04
CA ALA A 172 -12.65 -9.12 -16.88
C ALA A 172 -13.96 -8.73 -16.18
N GLU A 173 -13.97 -8.69 -14.85
CA GLU A 173 -15.11 -8.21 -14.07
C GLU A 173 -15.12 -6.68 -13.93
N CYS A 174 -14.03 -5.99 -14.24
CA CYS A 174 -13.89 -4.54 -14.09
C CYS A 174 -14.48 -3.77 -15.28
N ASP A 175 -14.92 -2.54 -15.03
CA ASP A 175 -15.48 -1.66 -16.07
C ASP A 175 -14.35 -0.98 -16.86
N ASP A 176 -14.65 -0.46 -18.05
CA ASP A 176 -13.63 0.12 -18.93
C ASP A 176 -12.91 1.33 -18.32
N THR A 177 -13.50 2.01 -17.32
CA THR A 177 -12.82 3.07 -16.55
C THR A 177 -11.61 2.57 -15.76
N ILE A 178 -11.55 1.28 -15.45
CA ILE A 178 -10.41 0.61 -14.79
C ILE A 178 -9.55 -0.11 -15.82
N VAL A 179 -10.17 -0.78 -16.80
CA VAL A 179 -9.47 -1.59 -17.80
C VAL A 179 -8.68 -0.72 -18.79
N ALA A 180 -9.20 0.43 -19.23
CA ALA A 180 -8.52 1.28 -20.20
C ALA A 180 -7.17 1.85 -19.69
N PRO A 181 -7.07 2.40 -18.46
CA PRO A 181 -5.78 2.78 -17.89
C PRO A 181 -4.79 1.62 -17.79
N LEU A 182 -5.23 0.43 -17.34
CA LEU A 182 -4.37 -0.75 -17.28
C LEU A 182 -3.85 -1.15 -18.66
N ARG A 183 -4.73 -1.10 -19.67
CA ARG A 183 -4.38 -1.40 -21.07
C ARG A 183 -3.31 -0.42 -21.57
N GLU A 184 -3.51 0.86 -21.33
CA GLU A 184 -2.61 1.94 -21.73
C GLU A 184 -1.23 1.78 -21.09
N SER A 185 -1.17 1.59 -19.77
CA SER A 185 0.09 1.55 -19.02
C SER A 185 0.88 0.24 -19.20
N PHE A 186 0.24 -0.90 -19.51
CA PHE A 186 0.92 -2.21 -19.55
C PHE A 186 1.09 -2.80 -20.95
N SER A 187 0.11 -2.60 -21.84
CA SER A 187 0.13 -3.22 -23.17
C SER A 187 0.55 -2.27 -24.30
N GLY A 188 0.74 -0.98 -23.96
CA GLY A 188 1.20 0.10 -24.84
C GLY A 188 0.13 0.57 -25.83
N HIS A 189 0.20 1.84 -26.24
CA HIS A 189 -0.60 2.44 -27.32
C HIS A 189 -0.28 1.77 -28.67
N ARG A 190 -0.85 0.60 -28.94
CA ARG A 190 -0.81 0.05 -30.30
C ARG A 190 -1.89 0.73 -31.12
N ASP A 191 -1.46 1.34 -32.23
CA ASP A 191 -2.35 1.84 -33.28
C ASP A 191 -3.30 0.72 -33.73
N GLY A 192 -4.61 0.95 -33.54
CA GLY A 192 -5.69 0.15 -34.10
C GLY A 192 -6.72 -0.28 -33.06
N ASP A 193 -8.00 -0.24 -33.44
CA ASP A 193 -9.22 -0.64 -32.71
C ASP A 193 -9.27 -2.11 -32.23
N GLN A 194 -8.12 -2.76 -32.00
CA GLN A 194 -8.11 -4.11 -31.42
C GLN A 194 -8.36 -4.03 -29.92
N GLU A 195 -9.55 -4.47 -29.52
CA GLU A 195 -9.92 -4.73 -28.15
C GLU A 195 -8.88 -5.65 -27.49
N ILE A 196 -8.12 -5.11 -26.54
CA ILE A 196 -7.13 -5.89 -25.78
C ILE A 196 -7.88 -6.62 -24.67
N ALA A 197 -7.93 -7.94 -24.78
CA ALA A 197 -8.60 -8.80 -23.82
C ALA A 197 -7.92 -8.77 -22.43
N ALA A 198 -8.70 -9.02 -21.38
CA ALA A 198 -8.25 -9.02 -19.99
C ALA A 198 -7.06 -9.98 -19.76
N GLU A 199 -7.01 -11.10 -20.47
CA GLU A 199 -5.92 -12.07 -20.43
C GLU A 199 -4.58 -11.47 -20.86
N LYS A 200 -4.61 -10.59 -21.87
CA LYS A 200 -3.40 -9.95 -22.37
C LYS A 200 -2.86 -8.92 -21.37
N ILE A 201 -3.75 -8.13 -20.78
CA ILE A 201 -3.41 -7.16 -19.73
C ILE A 201 -2.83 -7.90 -18.51
N ALA A 202 -3.51 -8.96 -18.04
CA ALA A 202 -3.04 -9.79 -16.94
C ALA A 202 -1.66 -10.40 -17.21
N ALA A 203 -1.43 -10.91 -18.42
CA ALA A 203 -0.14 -11.46 -18.82
C ALA A 203 0.98 -10.40 -18.81
N ASP A 204 0.70 -9.16 -19.22
CA ASP A 204 1.67 -8.07 -19.20
C ASP A 204 1.98 -7.58 -17.78
N ILE A 205 0.98 -7.47 -16.91
CA ILE A 205 1.17 -7.19 -15.46
C ILE A 205 2.02 -8.30 -14.82
N TYR A 206 1.69 -9.56 -15.07
CA TYR A 206 2.43 -10.72 -14.56
C TYR A 206 3.88 -10.74 -15.07
N LYS A 207 4.11 -10.35 -16.32
CA LYS A 207 5.46 -10.22 -16.90
C LYS A 207 6.29 -9.16 -16.16
N VAL A 208 5.70 -8.02 -15.82
CA VAL A 208 6.37 -6.98 -15.00
C VAL A 208 6.73 -7.55 -13.63
N ARG A 209 5.76 -8.15 -12.92
CA ARG A 209 6.00 -8.79 -11.61
C ARG A 209 7.14 -9.79 -11.67
N ASN A 210 7.14 -10.68 -12.65
CA ASN A 210 8.19 -11.68 -12.80
C ASN A 210 9.55 -11.06 -13.13
N GLY A 211 9.60 -9.98 -13.91
CA GLY A 211 10.84 -9.26 -14.19
C GLY A 211 11.44 -8.61 -12.94
N LEU A 212 10.61 -8.19 -11.99
CA LEU A 212 11.07 -7.61 -10.72
C LEU A 212 11.56 -8.66 -9.72
N VAL A 213 10.94 -9.85 -9.70
CA VAL A 213 11.25 -10.91 -8.73
C VAL A 213 12.34 -11.87 -9.23
N HIS A 214 12.41 -12.11 -10.54
CA HIS A 214 13.33 -13.07 -11.14
C HIS A 214 14.46 -12.40 -11.92
N PHE A 215 15.59 -12.21 -11.24
CA PHE A 215 16.86 -11.76 -11.83
C PHE A 215 17.52 -12.86 -12.69
N ARG A 216 16.85 -13.30 -13.76
CA ARG A 216 17.44 -14.24 -14.73
C ARG A 216 18.20 -13.46 -15.79
N ALA A 217 19.38 -13.93 -16.17
CA ALA A 217 20.22 -13.34 -17.22
C ALA A 217 19.47 -13.14 -18.57
N ALA A 218 18.46 -13.97 -18.85
CA ALA A 218 17.65 -13.89 -20.07
C ALA A 218 16.48 -12.89 -20.00
N LEU A 219 16.08 -12.42 -18.80
CA LEU A 219 14.89 -11.58 -18.63
C LEU A 219 15.18 -10.07 -18.72
N GLY A 220 16.44 -9.67 -18.72
CA GLY A 220 16.82 -8.25 -18.66
C GLY A 220 16.39 -7.60 -17.34
N THR A 221 16.95 -6.42 -17.04
CA THR A 221 16.35 -5.54 -16.02
C THR A 221 15.12 -4.88 -16.63
N VAL A 222 14.02 -4.77 -15.88
CA VAL A 222 12.86 -3.99 -16.32
C VAL A 222 13.31 -2.53 -16.41
N GLN A 223 13.54 -2.06 -17.64
CA GLN A 223 13.89 -0.67 -17.93
C GLN A 223 12.61 0.07 -18.24
N ARG A 224 12.21 0.97 -17.35
CA ARG A 224 11.03 1.82 -17.45
C ARG A 224 11.39 3.21 -16.95
N THR A 225 10.81 4.24 -17.55
CA THR A 225 10.94 5.62 -17.06
C THR A 225 10.11 5.82 -15.80
N ASP A 226 10.38 6.90 -15.06
CA ASP A 226 9.58 7.27 -13.90
C ASP A 226 8.11 7.54 -14.28
N GLU A 227 7.88 8.11 -15.48
CA GLU A 227 6.54 8.36 -16.03
C GLU A 227 5.79 7.06 -16.30
N GLU A 228 6.43 6.08 -16.96
CA GLU A 228 5.81 4.77 -17.21
C GLU A 228 5.49 4.05 -15.89
N TRP A 229 6.36 4.17 -14.88
CA TRP A 229 6.11 3.60 -13.56
C TRP A 229 4.95 4.28 -12.84
N ASP A 230 4.89 5.61 -12.88
CA ASP A 230 3.83 6.39 -12.26
C ASP A 230 2.47 6.01 -12.86
N ASP A 231 2.37 5.92 -14.19
CA ASP A 231 1.16 5.50 -14.90
C ASP A 231 0.71 4.09 -14.49
N MET A 232 1.64 3.14 -14.43
CA MET A 232 1.32 1.77 -14.01
C MET A 232 0.83 1.70 -12.57
N ILE A 233 1.47 2.43 -11.66
CA ILE A 233 1.07 2.47 -10.25
C ILE A 233 -0.29 3.14 -10.13
N SER A 234 -0.50 4.25 -10.83
CA SER A 234 -1.77 4.96 -10.93
C SER A 234 -2.90 4.03 -11.39
N ALA A 235 -2.68 3.19 -12.40
CA ALA A 235 -3.65 2.21 -12.87
C ALA A 235 -3.85 1.04 -11.88
N MET A 236 -2.78 0.57 -11.24
CA MET A 236 -2.86 -0.49 -10.23
C MET A 236 -3.60 -0.04 -8.96
N LEU A 237 -3.49 1.23 -8.56
CA LEU A 237 -4.23 1.81 -7.44
C LEU A 237 -5.75 1.79 -7.72
N ASP A 238 -6.15 2.19 -8.93
CA ASP A 238 -7.57 2.13 -9.34
C ASP A 238 -8.07 0.68 -9.31
N LEU A 239 -7.27 -0.26 -9.83
CA LEU A 239 -7.59 -1.69 -9.80
C LEU A 239 -7.76 -2.18 -8.36
N VAL A 240 -6.79 -1.92 -7.47
CA VAL A 240 -6.88 -2.29 -6.03
C VAL A 240 -8.17 -1.74 -5.41
N LYS A 241 -8.46 -0.46 -5.62
CA LYS A 241 -9.67 0.17 -5.05
C LYS A 241 -10.94 -0.53 -5.55
N ASP A 242 -11.03 -0.80 -6.85
CA ASP A 242 -12.21 -1.41 -7.46
C ASP A 242 -12.41 -2.87 -7.03
N VAL A 243 -11.37 -3.69 -7.07
CA VAL A 243 -11.48 -5.12 -6.76
C VAL A 243 -11.83 -5.36 -5.30
N TYR A 244 -11.30 -4.56 -4.37
CA TYR A 244 -11.65 -4.67 -2.96
C TYR A 244 -13.03 -4.12 -2.64
N ARG A 245 -13.54 -3.15 -3.42
CA ARG A 245 -14.94 -2.73 -3.35
C ARG A 245 -15.88 -3.87 -3.79
N ARG A 246 -15.52 -4.61 -4.83
CA ARG A 246 -16.33 -5.73 -5.38
C ARG A 246 -16.26 -7.00 -4.53
N HIS A 247 -15.06 -7.35 -4.05
CA HIS A 247 -14.78 -8.67 -3.49
C HIS A 247 -14.36 -8.69 -2.04
N GLY A 248 -13.92 -7.55 -1.48
CA GLY A 248 -13.32 -7.50 -0.15
C GLY A 248 -14.21 -8.10 0.94
N ALA A 249 -15.50 -7.77 0.91
CA ALA A 249 -16.47 -8.29 1.88
C ALA A 249 -16.66 -9.80 1.71
N ARG A 250 -16.88 -10.30 0.49
CA ARG A 250 -17.05 -11.75 0.24
C ARG A 250 -15.80 -12.57 0.61
N PHE A 251 -14.63 -11.96 0.46
CA PHE A 251 -13.38 -12.60 0.81
C PHE A 251 -13.18 -12.69 2.33
N ASN A 252 -13.58 -11.68 3.09
CA ASN A 252 -13.26 -11.55 4.53
C ASN A 252 -14.45 -11.74 5.50
N LEU A 253 -15.71 -11.76 5.04
CA LEU A 253 -16.89 -11.89 5.92
C LEU A 253 -16.93 -13.27 6.58
N GLU A 254 -16.55 -13.34 7.85
CA GLU A 254 -16.87 -14.49 8.69
C GLU A 254 -18.38 -14.49 9.00
N PRO A 255 -19.07 -15.65 8.91
CA PRO A 255 -20.45 -15.73 9.36
C PRO A 255 -20.52 -15.35 10.84
N GLU A 256 -21.49 -14.50 11.20
CA GLU A 256 -21.78 -14.19 12.60
C GLU A 256 -21.98 -15.53 13.37
N ALA A 257 -21.20 -15.70 14.44
CA ALA A 257 -21.18 -16.90 15.27
C ALA A 257 -22.41 -17.03 16.17
#